data_AF-A0A3C0MFL7-F1
#
_entry.id   AF-A0A3C0MFL7-F1
#
_cell.length_a   1.000
_cell.length_b   1.000
_cell.length_c   1.000
_cell.angle_alpha   90.00
_cell.angle_beta   90.00
_cell.angle_gamma   90.00
#
_symmetry.space_group_name_H-M   'P 1'
#
loop_
_entity.id
_entity.type
_entity.pdbx_description
1 polymer ?
#
loop_
_entity_poly.entity_id
_entity_poly.type
_entity_poly.pdbx_seq_one_letter_code
_entity_poly.pdbx_strand_id
1 'polypeptide(L)'
;MSASQAFIGFAARLYSSRTVQGWRAAASKVLNPLWPQTDERTLRRQVLVDRTDAGNAQWHWRRLDGACELNGGSGELFIKGQRVRRAALPAGTDDLPNPVDLTAYMRGKVVPRGPVTVLYNGRRSDLGAFASVLLPRFFALDALGVPEDVLSMVTFNMARRPFFQDALADGVFRPRAVDLFRPMSVVRTNQVHEYSVPPLNPGLLTAAQSKLAAIYGPFANEGPPVLLAEDAHRDAPLLLKTLAERGHATQAGAFLVLDPETTNLFTLIRHLAVAPVVAGPANGVLEAIALAPRAGRVVFEIGAMNGATHTQTLARSQGERYQQLSN
;
A
#
# COMPACT_ATOMS: atom_id res chain seq x y z
N MET A 1 -11.14 -33.84 -22.60
CA MET A 1 -10.35 -32.60 -22.34
C MET A 1 -11.13 -31.46 -22.97
N SER A 2 -11.52 -30.43 -22.21
CA SER A 2 -12.35 -29.34 -22.77
C SER A 2 -11.52 -28.40 -23.65
N ALA A 3 -12.16 -27.74 -24.63
CA ALA A 3 -11.49 -26.80 -25.53
C ALA A 3 -10.79 -25.65 -24.77
N SER A 4 -11.34 -25.23 -23.62
CA SER A 4 -10.72 -24.25 -22.73
C SER A 4 -9.45 -24.80 -22.06
N GLN A 5 -9.43 -26.05 -21.64
CA GLN A 5 -8.23 -26.70 -21.08
C GLN A 5 -7.11 -26.85 -22.12
N ALA A 6 -7.46 -27.15 -23.37
CA ALA A 6 -6.49 -27.24 -24.48
C ALA A 6 -5.88 -25.87 -24.81
N PHE A 7 -6.68 -24.81 -24.82
CA PHE A 7 -6.23 -23.43 -25.07
C PHE A 7 -5.36 -22.88 -23.93
N ILE A 8 -5.75 -23.13 -22.67
CA ILE A 8 -4.94 -22.79 -21.48
C ILE A 8 -3.60 -23.52 -21.54
N GLY A 9 -3.58 -24.80 -21.92
CA GLY A 9 -2.35 -25.58 -22.09
C GLY A 9 -1.43 -25.05 -23.20
N PHE A 10 -1.99 -24.63 -24.33
CA PHE A 10 -1.23 -24.03 -25.44
C PHE A 10 -0.64 -22.67 -25.06
N ALA A 11 -1.42 -21.78 -24.44
CA ALA A 11 -0.92 -20.51 -23.90
C ALA A 11 0.14 -20.75 -22.80
N ALA A 12 -0.07 -21.68 -21.87
CA ALA A 12 0.95 -22.01 -20.87
C ALA A 12 2.29 -22.44 -21.51
N ARG A 13 2.24 -23.13 -22.66
CA ARG A 13 3.42 -23.64 -23.39
C ARG A 13 4.12 -22.54 -24.18
N LEU A 14 3.37 -21.74 -24.94
CA LEU A 14 3.92 -20.66 -25.79
C LEU A 14 4.59 -19.55 -24.96
N TYR A 15 4.04 -19.26 -23.76
CA TYR A 15 4.53 -18.19 -22.89
C TYR A 15 5.60 -18.66 -21.89
N SER A 16 5.94 -19.95 -21.86
CA SER A 16 6.98 -20.50 -20.98
C SER A 16 8.42 -20.25 -21.43
N SER A 17 8.64 -19.57 -22.55
CA SER A 17 9.95 -19.23 -23.12
C SER A 17 10.66 -18.05 -22.43
N ARG A 18 10.07 -17.43 -21.39
CA ARG A 18 10.70 -16.48 -20.42
C ARG A 18 11.39 -15.20 -20.97
N THR A 19 11.29 -14.87 -22.25
CA THR A 19 12.11 -13.80 -22.87
C THR A 19 11.53 -12.37 -22.83
N VAL A 20 10.28 -12.15 -22.37
CA VAL A 20 9.63 -10.82 -22.47
C VAL A 20 9.27 -10.23 -21.10
N GLN A 21 9.80 -9.06 -20.75
CA GLN A 21 9.38 -8.33 -19.54
C GLN A 21 7.87 -8.07 -19.58
N GLY A 22 7.15 -8.37 -18.49
CA GLY A 22 5.69 -8.21 -18.44
C GLY A 22 4.86 -9.36 -19.01
N TRP A 23 5.49 -10.45 -19.46
CA TRP A 23 4.77 -11.62 -20.02
C TRP A 23 3.69 -12.19 -19.10
N ARG A 24 3.93 -12.19 -17.77
CA ARG A 24 2.97 -12.69 -16.76
C ARG A 24 1.68 -11.88 -16.74
N ALA A 25 1.80 -10.56 -16.84
CA ALA A 25 0.66 -9.67 -16.87
C ALA A 25 -0.13 -9.86 -18.18
N ALA A 26 0.56 -10.01 -19.31
CA ALA A 26 -0.08 -10.31 -20.59
C ALA A 26 -0.79 -11.67 -20.59
N ALA A 27 -0.11 -12.73 -20.16
CA ALA A 27 -0.69 -14.08 -20.05
C ALA A 27 -1.90 -14.09 -19.12
N SER A 28 -1.77 -13.48 -17.94
CA SER A 28 -2.89 -13.41 -17.00
C SER A 28 -4.04 -12.57 -17.54
N LYS A 29 -3.79 -11.48 -18.26
CA LYS A 29 -4.84 -10.68 -18.92
C LYS A 29 -5.66 -11.50 -19.91
N VAL A 30 -5.02 -12.40 -20.67
CA VAL A 30 -5.69 -13.32 -21.60
C VAL A 30 -6.45 -14.42 -20.86
N LEU A 31 -5.86 -14.97 -19.80
CA LEU A 31 -6.44 -16.09 -19.05
C LEU A 31 -7.60 -15.66 -18.14
N ASN A 32 -7.57 -14.44 -17.59
CA ASN A 32 -8.50 -14.00 -16.55
C ASN A 32 -9.98 -14.04 -16.93
N PRO A 33 -10.40 -13.63 -18.15
CA PRO A 33 -11.80 -13.76 -18.57
C PRO A 33 -12.28 -15.21 -18.69
N LEU A 34 -11.36 -16.13 -18.95
CA LEU A 34 -11.65 -17.56 -19.20
C LEU A 34 -11.42 -18.44 -17.97
N TRP A 35 -10.84 -17.88 -16.90
CA TRP A 35 -10.46 -18.65 -15.74
C TRP A 35 -11.71 -19.09 -14.96
N PRO A 36 -11.79 -20.36 -14.50
CA PRO A 36 -12.92 -20.82 -13.70
C PRO A 36 -13.13 -19.95 -12.46
N GLN A 37 -14.39 -19.64 -12.20
CA GLN A 37 -14.82 -18.84 -11.05
C GLN A 37 -15.70 -19.68 -10.14
N THR A 38 -15.67 -19.37 -8.85
CA THR A 38 -16.46 -20.03 -7.82
C THR A 38 -17.04 -19.03 -6.83
N ASP A 39 -18.00 -19.46 -6.04
CA ASP A 39 -18.65 -18.64 -5.01
C ASP A 39 -17.96 -18.85 -3.65
N GLU A 40 -17.81 -17.76 -2.90
CA GLU A 40 -17.29 -17.74 -1.54
C GLU A 40 -18.14 -18.59 -0.58
N ARG A 41 -19.43 -18.84 -0.89
CA ARG A 41 -20.36 -19.69 -0.11
C ARG A 41 -19.84 -21.10 0.20
N THR A 42 -18.82 -21.55 -0.52
CA THR A 42 -18.14 -22.83 -0.27
C THR A 42 -17.23 -22.80 0.97
N LEU A 43 -16.91 -21.62 1.51
CA LEU A 43 -16.17 -21.41 2.75
C LEU A 43 -17.13 -21.13 3.91
N ARG A 44 -16.76 -21.54 5.12
CA ARG A 44 -17.50 -21.14 6.32
C ARG A 44 -17.11 -19.72 6.68
N ARG A 45 -18.06 -18.80 6.55
CA ARG A 45 -17.89 -17.38 6.88
C ARG A 45 -18.34 -17.09 8.31
N GLN A 46 -17.50 -16.44 9.08
CA GLN A 46 -17.85 -15.87 10.38
C GLN A 46 -17.55 -14.36 10.38
N VAL A 47 -18.58 -13.54 10.58
CA VAL A 47 -18.41 -12.10 10.80
C VAL A 47 -18.03 -11.90 12.26
N LEU A 48 -16.92 -11.21 12.50
CA LEU A 48 -16.36 -10.98 13.84
C LEU A 48 -16.59 -9.54 14.28
N VAL A 49 -16.45 -8.59 13.36
CA VAL A 49 -16.79 -7.18 13.58
C VAL A 49 -17.54 -6.66 12.35
N ASP A 50 -18.67 -6.00 12.61
CA ASP A 50 -19.43 -5.21 11.66
C ASP A 50 -19.98 -4.01 12.44
N ARG A 51 -19.29 -2.87 12.36
CA ARG A 51 -19.65 -1.67 13.12
C ARG A 51 -19.48 -0.41 12.29
N THR A 52 -20.25 0.60 12.65
CA THR A 52 -20.14 1.95 12.08
C THR A 52 -19.79 2.93 13.20
N ASP A 53 -18.66 3.63 13.05
CA ASP A 53 -18.21 4.62 14.03
C ASP A 53 -18.91 5.98 13.81
N ALA A 54 -18.78 6.87 14.80
CA ALA A 54 -19.23 8.26 14.69
C ALA A 54 -18.54 8.94 13.50
N GLY A 55 -19.31 9.20 12.43
CA GLY A 55 -18.80 9.66 11.14
C GLY A 55 -19.06 8.72 9.95
N ASN A 56 -19.91 7.69 10.11
CA ASN A 56 -20.25 6.70 9.08
C ASN A 56 -19.06 5.86 8.58
N ALA A 57 -17.98 5.81 9.37
CA ALA A 57 -16.82 4.98 9.11
C ALA A 57 -17.17 3.52 9.39
N GLN A 58 -17.28 2.71 8.34
CA GLN A 58 -17.60 1.29 8.46
C GLN A 58 -16.34 0.45 8.66
N TRP A 59 -16.36 -0.38 9.68
CA TRP A 59 -15.34 -1.38 9.97
C TRP A 59 -15.93 -2.76 9.76
N HIS A 60 -15.24 -3.54 8.93
CA HIS A 60 -15.63 -4.91 8.63
C HIS A 60 -14.46 -5.83 8.94
N TRP A 61 -14.69 -6.87 9.72
CA TRP A 61 -13.75 -7.99 9.87
C TRP A 61 -14.51 -9.31 9.85
N ARG A 62 -14.07 -10.19 8.95
CA ARG A 62 -14.59 -11.55 8.81
C ARG A 62 -13.46 -12.57 8.75
N ARG A 63 -13.76 -13.76 9.23
CA ARG A 63 -12.95 -14.97 9.08
C ARG A 63 -13.59 -15.91 8.07
N LEU A 64 -12.78 -16.40 7.15
CA LEU A 64 -13.13 -17.43 6.19
C LEU A 64 -12.38 -18.71 6.55
N ASP A 65 -13.13 -19.75 6.93
CA ASP A 65 -12.59 -21.05 7.30
C ASP A 65 -12.79 -22.05 6.15
N GLY A 66 -11.72 -22.75 5.79
CA GLY A 66 -11.68 -23.75 4.72
C GLY A 66 -10.39 -23.69 3.90
N ALA A 67 -10.09 -24.79 3.20
CA ALA A 67 -8.91 -24.88 2.34
C ALA A 67 -9.00 -23.87 1.19
N CYS A 68 -8.14 -22.86 1.23
CA CYS A 68 -8.12 -21.78 0.26
C CYS A 68 -6.69 -21.37 -0.11
N GLU A 69 -6.61 -20.61 -1.20
CA GLU A 69 -5.38 -20.26 -1.89
C GLU A 69 -5.37 -18.75 -2.12
N LEU A 70 -4.31 -18.07 -1.68
CA LEU A 70 -4.08 -16.65 -1.99
C LEU A 70 -3.05 -16.54 -3.10
N ASN A 71 -3.39 -15.78 -4.13
CA ASN A 71 -2.51 -15.54 -5.26
C ASN A 71 -1.31 -14.66 -4.85
N GLY A 72 -0.09 -15.13 -5.06
CA GLY A 72 1.13 -14.41 -4.70
C GLY A 72 1.45 -13.16 -5.54
N GLY A 73 0.69 -12.86 -6.59
CA GLY A 73 0.80 -11.60 -7.33
C GLY A 73 -0.19 -10.52 -6.86
N SER A 74 -1.38 -10.93 -6.41
CA SER A 74 -2.53 -10.04 -6.22
C SER A 74 -3.20 -10.13 -4.83
N GLY A 75 -2.85 -11.13 -4.02
CA GLY A 75 -3.56 -11.43 -2.77
C GLY A 75 -5.02 -11.87 -2.98
N GLU A 76 -5.45 -12.16 -4.21
CA GLU A 76 -6.80 -12.64 -4.48
C GLU A 76 -7.01 -14.07 -4.01
N LEU A 77 -8.25 -14.38 -3.61
CA LEU A 77 -8.66 -15.66 -3.04
C LEU A 77 -9.13 -16.64 -4.12
N PHE A 78 -8.70 -17.88 -3.97
CA PHE A 78 -9.02 -19.02 -4.81
C PHE A 78 -9.41 -20.21 -3.94
N ILE A 79 -10.27 -21.07 -4.50
CA ILE A 79 -10.68 -22.34 -3.89
C ILE A 79 -10.49 -23.41 -4.94
N LYS A 80 -9.63 -24.39 -4.64
CA LYS A 80 -9.27 -25.47 -5.58
C LYS A 80 -8.85 -24.93 -6.96
N GLY A 81 -8.03 -23.87 -6.99
CA GLY A 81 -7.59 -23.20 -8.23
C GLY A 81 -8.66 -22.38 -8.97
N GLN A 82 -9.90 -22.30 -8.47
CA GLN A 82 -10.96 -21.46 -9.04
C GLN A 82 -10.99 -20.11 -8.33
N ARG A 83 -11.10 -19.02 -9.10
CA ARG A 83 -11.11 -17.66 -8.56
C ARG A 83 -12.41 -17.39 -7.81
N VAL A 84 -12.33 -16.91 -6.57
CA VAL A 84 -13.54 -16.56 -5.80
C VAL A 84 -14.12 -15.26 -6.33
N ARG A 85 -15.40 -15.29 -6.72
CA ARG A 85 -16.17 -14.07 -7.00
C ARG A 85 -16.44 -13.38 -5.67
N ARG A 86 -15.72 -12.29 -5.40
CA ARG A 86 -16.03 -11.42 -4.28
C ARG A 86 -17.13 -10.45 -4.71
N ALA A 87 -18.11 -10.24 -3.83
CA ALA A 87 -18.89 -9.01 -3.89
C ALA A 87 -17.91 -7.84 -3.79
N ALA A 88 -18.09 -6.77 -4.56
CA ALA A 88 -17.24 -5.60 -4.47
C ALA A 88 -17.14 -5.20 -2.98
N LEU A 89 -15.92 -5.20 -2.42
CA LEU A 89 -15.71 -4.58 -1.12
C LEU A 89 -16.19 -3.12 -1.22
N PRO A 90 -16.78 -2.55 -0.16
CA PRO A 90 -17.10 -1.12 -0.15
C PRO A 90 -15.88 -0.32 -0.59
N ALA A 91 -16.08 0.61 -1.52
CA ALA A 91 -15.02 1.47 -2.03
C ALA A 91 -14.35 2.19 -0.84
N GLY A 92 -13.02 2.16 -0.78
CA GLY A 92 -12.29 2.71 0.35
C GLY A 92 -10.77 2.68 0.26
N THR A 93 -10.19 2.18 -0.82
CA THR A 93 -8.78 2.41 -1.13
C THR A 93 -8.66 2.67 -2.62
N ASP A 94 -8.23 3.87 -2.99
CA ASP A 94 -7.95 4.26 -4.39
C ASP A 94 -6.82 3.43 -5.04
N ASP A 95 -6.24 2.49 -4.30
CA ASP A 95 -5.22 1.59 -4.80
C ASP A 95 -5.88 0.39 -5.51
N LEU A 96 -5.82 0.43 -6.84
CA LEU A 96 -6.23 -0.69 -7.67
C LEU A 96 -5.42 -1.94 -7.27
N PRO A 97 -6.06 -3.10 -7.06
CA PRO A 97 -5.33 -4.32 -6.73
C PRO A 97 -4.36 -4.69 -7.86
N ASN A 98 -3.26 -5.33 -7.50
CA ASN A 98 -2.37 -5.90 -8.50
C ASN A 98 -3.14 -6.86 -9.43
N PRO A 99 -2.82 -6.88 -10.74
CA PRO A 99 -3.38 -7.87 -11.64
C PRO A 99 -3.14 -9.27 -11.09
N VAL A 100 -4.16 -10.12 -11.17
CA VAL A 100 -4.06 -11.53 -10.78
C VAL A 100 -2.95 -12.20 -11.58
N ASP A 101 -2.02 -12.88 -10.90
CA ASP A 101 -1.00 -13.69 -11.56
C ASP A 101 -1.48 -15.14 -11.71
N LEU A 102 -2.23 -15.43 -12.77
CA LEU A 102 -2.77 -16.77 -13.00
C LEU A 102 -1.70 -17.80 -13.38
N THR A 103 -0.50 -17.34 -13.72
CA THR A 103 0.61 -18.23 -14.07
C THR A 103 1.10 -19.06 -12.87
N ALA A 104 0.83 -18.59 -11.65
CA ALA A 104 1.08 -19.33 -10.42
C ALA A 104 0.32 -20.67 -10.34
N TYR A 105 -0.86 -20.78 -10.96
CA TYR A 105 -1.66 -22.02 -10.97
C TYR A 105 -1.26 -23.01 -12.07
N MET A 106 -0.39 -22.60 -13.00
CA MET A 106 0.06 -23.46 -14.09
C MET A 106 1.41 -24.12 -13.79
N ARG A 107 2.36 -23.36 -13.21
CA ARG A 107 3.72 -23.81 -12.90
C ARG A 107 4.31 -23.16 -11.65
N GLY A 108 3.48 -22.53 -10.83
CA GLY A 108 3.93 -21.80 -9.65
C GLY A 108 4.20 -22.71 -8.45
N LYS A 109 4.83 -22.12 -7.43
CA LYS A 109 5.10 -22.80 -6.16
C LYS A 109 3.90 -22.64 -5.22
N VAL A 110 3.41 -23.75 -4.67
CA VAL A 110 2.45 -23.70 -3.56
C VAL A 110 3.22 -23.64 -2.24
N VAL A 111 2.84 -22.71 -1.38
CA VAL A 111 3.50 -22.45 -0.10
C VAL A 111 2.46 -22.55 1.02
N PRO A 112 2.52 -23.57 1.89
CA PRO A 112 1.60 -23.68 3.01
C PRO A 112 1.93 -22.64 4.09
N ARG A 113 0.87 -22.03 4.65
CA ARG A 113 0.94 -21.06 5.76
C ARG A 113 -0.21 -21.32 6.74
N GLY A 114 -0.04 -20.84 7.97
CA GLY A 114 -1.08 -20.81 8.99
C GLY A 114 -2.19 -19.80 8.65
N PRO A 115 -2.99 -19.35 9.62
CA PRO A 115 -3.93 -18.25 9.41
C PRO A 115 -3.22 -17.04 8.82
N VAL A 116 -3.82 -16.44 7.78
CA VAL A 116 -3.23 -15.30 7.08
C VAL A 116 -4.21 -14.16 6.94
N THR A 117 -3.67 -12.96 6.78
CA THR A 117 -4.42 -11.79 6.33
C THR A 117 -3.68 -11.05 5.23
N VAL A 118 -4.40 -10.48 4.28
CA VAL A 118 -3.83 -9.63 3.22
C VAL A 118 -3.72 -8.22 3.78
N LEU A 119 -2.52 -7.83 4.20
CA LEU A 119 -2.26 -6.48 4.70
C LEU A 119 -2.22 -5.47 3.55
N TYR A 120 -1.47 -5.79 2.49
CA TYR A 120 -1.34 -4.88 1.35
C TYR A 120 -1.15 -5.63 0.03
N ASN A 121 -2.02 -5.32 -0.94
CA ASN A 121 -2.00 -5.88 -2.29
C ASN A 121 -2.12 -4.85 -3.43
N GLY A 122 -1.93 -3.57 -3.10
CA GLY A 122 -2.03 -2.44 -4.02
C GLY A 122 -0.93 -2.42 -5.09
N ARG A 123 -1.21 -1.74 -6.19
CA ARG A 123 -0.25 -1.55 -7.30
C ARG A 123 0.80 -0.50 -6.97
N ARG A 124 0.41 0.52 -6.22
CA ARG A 124 1.37 1.52 -5.73
C ARG A 124 2.38 0.84 -4.80
N SER A 125 3.56 1.43 -4.71
CA SER A 125 4.59 1.01 -3.76
C SER A 125 5.44 2.21 -3.34
N ASP A 126 4.91 3.40 -3.52
CA ASP A 126 5.52 4.65 -3.06
C ASP A 126 5.36 4.81 -1.54
N LEU A 127 6.08 5.79 -0.98
CA LEU A 127 6.04 6.12 0.45
C LEU A 127 4.62 6.50 0.91
N GLY A 128 3.84 7.14 0.04
CA GLY A 128 2.46 7.55 0.34
C GLY A 128 1.54 6.35 0.56
N ALA A 129 1.62 5.33 -0.30
CA ALA A 129 0.85 4.09 -0.15
C ALA A 129 1.23 3.31 1.12
N PHE A 130 2.53 3.32 1.47
CA PHE A 130 2.99 2.76 2.74
C PHE A 130 2.37 3.48 3.94
N ALA A 131 2.38 4.82 3.93
CA ALA A 131 1.92 5.66 5.03
C ALA A 131 0.40 5.69 5.21
N SER A 132 -0.37 5.76 4.11
CA SER A 132 -1.83 5.95 4.14
C SER A 132 -2.64 4.66 4.04
N VAL A 133 -2.07 3.58 3.51
CA VAL A 133 -2.78 2.32 3.29
C VAL A 133 -2.20 1.22 4.15
N LEU A 134 -0.92 0.92 3.99
CA LEU A 134 -0.32 -0.25 4.63
C LEU A 134 -0.26 -0.09 6.15
N LEU A 135 0.32 0.99 6.66
CA LEU A 135 0.45 1.21 8.10
C LEU A 135 -0.92 1.28 8.81
N PRO A 136 -1.90 2.08 8.35
CA PRO A 136 -3.20 2.11 9.01
C PRO A 136 -3.89 0.76 9.03
N ARG A 137 -3.80 -0.03 7.95
CA ARG A 137 -4.31 -1.40 7.91
C ARG A 137 -3.60 -2.31 8.91
N PHE A 138 -2.30 -2.12 9.12
CA PHE A 138 -1.54 -2.88 10.12
C PHE A 138 -2.03 -2.57 11.53
N PHE A 139 -2.14 -1.29 11.89
CA PHE A 139 -2.62 -0.87 13.21
C PHE A 139 -4.12 -1.18 13.43
N ALA A 140 -4.90 -1.29 12.36
CA ALA A 140 -6.28 -1.77 12.44
C ALA A 140 -6.38 -3.20 12.98
N LEU A 141 -5.36 -4.04 12.80
CA LEU A 141 -5.38 -5.41 13.31
C LEU A 141 -5.52 -5.44 14.83
N ASP A 142 -4.84 -4.53 15.54
CA ASP A 142 -4.97 -4.39 16.99
C ASP A 142 -6.35 -3.86 17.38
N ALA A 143 -6.81 -2.80 16.69
CA ALA A 143 -8.12 -2.19 16.95
C ALA A 143 -9.29 -3.16 16.71
N LEU A 144 -9.12 -4.11 15.79
CA LEU A 144 -10.08 -5.17 15.49
C LEU A 144 -9.93 -6.40 16.40
N GLY A 145 -8.84 -6.52 17.16
CA GLY A 145 -8.57 -7.71 17.97
C GLY A 145 -8.17 -8.93 17.14
N VAL A 146 -7.55 -8.72 15.97
CA VAL A 146 -7.02 -9.81 15.15
C VAL A 146 -5.86 -10.47 15.90
N PRO A 147 -5.86 -11.81 16.10
CA PRO A 147 -4.81 -12.49 16.84
C PRO A 147 -3.40 -12.22 16.28
N GLU A 148 -2.40 -12.16 17.16
CA GLU A 148 -1.02 -11.82 16.79
C GLU A 148 -0.31 -12.91 15.97
N ASP A 149 -0.78 -14.15 16.06
CA ASP A 149 -0.27 -15.31 15.31
C ASP A 149 -0.79 -15.34 13.85
N VAL A 150 -1.75 -14.48 13.49
CA VAL A 150 -2.19 -14.32 12.10
C VAL A 150 -1.09 -13.65 11.28
N LEU A 151 -0.61 -14.37 10.27
CA LEU A 151 0.46 -13.90 9.39
C LEU A 151 -0.03 -12.76 8.49
N SER A 152 0.65 -11.62 8.55
CA SER A 152 0.33 -10.46 7.70
C SER A 152 1.06 -10.55 6.37
N MET A 153 0.33 -10.50 5.26
CA MET A 153 0.88 -10.69 3.92
C MET A 153 0.93 -9.37 3.13
N VAL A 154 2.10 -9.06 2.56
CA VAL A 154 2.36 -7.83 1.77
C VAL A 154 2.89 -8.20 0.38
N THR A 155 2.57 -7.41 -0.66
CA THR A 155 3.12 -7.62 -2.01
C THR A 155 4.63 -7.45 -2.06
N PHE A 156 5.28 -8.26 -2.91
CA PHE A 156 6.71 -8.15 -3.16
C PHE A 156 7.16 -6.74 -3.57
N ASN A 157 6.34 -6.02 -4.35
CA ASN A 157 6.69 -4.67 -4.83
C ASN A 157 6.79 -3.64 -3.71
N MET A 158 5.91 -3.71 -2.70
CA MET A 158 6.01 -2.89 -1.50
C MET A 158 7.14 -3.39 -0.60
N ALA A 159 7.25 -4.71 -0.45
CA ALA A 159 8.24 -5.30 0.42
C ALA A 159 9.68 -4.98 0.03
N ARG A 160 10.00 -4.89 -1.27
CA ARG A 160 11.35 -4.56 -1.73
C ARG A 160 11.76 -3.09 -1.51
N ARG A 161 10.84 -2.23 -1.04
CA ARG A 161 11.13 -0.80 -0.88
C ARG A 161 12.01 -0.57 0.35
N PRO A 162 13.02 0.32 0.27
CA PRO A 162 13.94 0.56 1.37
C PRO A 162 13.24 0.92 2.67
N PHE A 163 12.33 1.90 2.64
CA PHE A 163 11.57 2.31 3.82
C PHE A 163 10.75 1.17 4.45
N PHE A 164 10.26 0.20 3.66
CA PHE A 164 9.54 -0.94 4.20
C PHE A 164 10.50 -1.91 4.91
N GLN A 165 11.67 -2.16 4.32
CA GLN A 165 12.70 -3.02 4.91
C GLN A 165 13.23 -2.44 6.22
N ASP A 166 13.44 -1.12 6.26
CA ASP A 166 13.81 -0.40 7.50
C ASP A 166 12.72 -0.58 8.57
N ALA A 167 11.45 -0.30 8.23
CA ALA A 167 10.32 -0.47 9.16
C ALA A 167 10.22 -1.90 9.72
N LEU A 168 10.50 -2.91 8.88
CA LEU A 168 10.54 -4.31 9.29
C LEU A 168 11.68 -4.59 10.26
N ALA A 169 12.89 -4.12 9.95
CA ALA A 169 14.08 -4.28 10.77
C ALA A 169 13.94 -3.60 12.14
N ASP A 170 13.38 -2.39 12.15
CA ASP A 170 13.16 -1.56 13.34
C ASP A 170 11.98 -2.04 14.21
N GLY A 171 11.24 -3.04 13.73
CA GLY A 171 10.16 -3.66 14.49
C GLY A 171 8.87 -2.85 14.52
N VAL A 172 8.61 -2.00 13.51
CA VAL A 172 7.33 -1.28 13.34
C VAL A 172 6.15 -2.27 13.31
N PHE A 173 6.36 -3.43 12.67
CA PHE A 173 5.34 -4.47 12.53
C PHE A 173 5.26 -5.46 13.70
N ARG A 174 6.05 -5.29 14.76
CA ARG A 174 5.96 -6.17 15.93
C ARG A 174 4.68 -5.86 16.73
N PRO A 175 4.01 -6.88 17.28
CA PRO A 175 4.50 -8.27 17.46
C PRO A 175 4.22 -9.23 16.30
N ARG A 176 3.46 -8.81 15.27
CA ARG A 176 3.02 -9.71 14.20
C ARG A 176 4.14 -10.01 13.20
N ALA A 177 4.15 -11.24 12.71
CA ALA A 177 5.00 -11.61 11.59
C ALA A 177 4.43 -11.03 10.28
N VAL A 178 5.33 -10.56 9.42
CA VAL A 178 5.01 -10.14 8.05
C VAL A 178 5.73 -11.07 7.08
N ASP A 179 4.98 -11.64 6.12
CA ASP A 179 5.53 -12.43 5.01
C ASP A 179 5.07 -11.84 3.67
N LEU A 180 5.73 -12.28 2.61
CA LEU A 180 5.65 -11.66 1.30
C LEU A 180 4.88 -12.54 0.33
N PHE A 181 3.95 -11.91 -0.39
CA PHE A 181 3.41 -12.49 -1.61
C PHE A 181 4.49 -12.47 -2.69
N ARG A 182 4.99 -13.66 -3.02
CA ARG A 182 5.96 -13.84 -4.11
C ARG A 182 5.20 -14.07 -5.41
N PRO A 183 5.53 -13.36 -6.49
CA PRO A 183 5.00 -13.70 -7.80
C PRO A 183 5.30 -15.16 -8.18
N MET A 184 4.53 -15.77 -9.08
CA MET A 184 4.62 -17.21 -9.39
C MET A 184 4.40 -18.16 -8.19
N SER A 185 3.77 -17.69 -7.11
CA SER A 185 3.45 -18.54 -5.96
C SER A 185 1.98 -18.44 -5.57
N VAL A 186 1.52 -19.46 -4.86
CA VAL A 186 0.21 -19.54 -4.23
C VAL A 186 0.42 -19.84 -2.75
N VAL A 187 -0.17 -19.03 -1.89
CA VAL A 187 -0.18 -19.28 -0.45
C VAL A 187 -1.39 -20.11 -0.11
N ARG A 188 -1.19 -21.34 0.39
CA ARG A 188 -2.28 -22.22 0.81
C ARG A 188 -2.47 -22.11 2.32
N THR A 189 -3.70 -21.87 2.74
CA THR A 189 -4.10 -21.78 4.15
C THR A 189 -5.48 -22.39 4.36
N ASN A 190 -5.82 -22.68 5.60
CA ASN A 190 -7.16 -23.11 5.99
C ASN A 190 -8.00 -21.97 6.59
N GLN A 191 -7.42 -20.78 6.77
CA GLN A 191 -8.07 -19.68 7.44
C GLN A 191 -7.56 -18.33 6.89
N VAL A 192 -8.48 -17.51 6.40
CA VAL A 192 -8.19 -16.16 5.91
C VAL A 192 -8.97 -15.14 6.74
N HIS A 193 -8.27 -14.14 7.25
CA HIS A 193 -8.87 -12.96 7.89
C HIS A 193 -8.95 -11.85 6.86
N GLU A 194 -10.16 -11.40 6.58
CA GLU A 194 -10.42 -10.27 5.69
C GLU A 194 -11.01 -9.13 6.50
N TYR A 195 -10.46 -7.94 6.30
CA TYR A 195 -10.97 -6.75 6.95
C TYR A 195 -10.97 -5.57 5.99
N SER A 196 -11.83 -4.61 6.29
CA SER A 196 -11.90 -3.32 5.63
C SER A 196 -11.97 -2.26 6.72
N VAL A 197 -11.14 -1.23 6.56
CA VAL A 197 -11.13 -0.04 7.41
C VAL A 197 -11.25 1.20 6.54
N PRO A 198 -11.86 2.28 7.06
CA PRO A 198 -11.91 3.55 6.35
C PRO A 198 -10.49 4.05 6.03
N PRO A 199 -10.24 4.58 4.82
CA PRO A 199 -8.98 5.23 4.52
C PRO A 199 -8.79 6.43 5.44
N LEU A 200 -7.53 6.69 5.84
CA LEU A 200 -7.16 7.86 6.64
C LEU A 200 -7.97 8.01 7.96
N ASN A 201 -8.36 6.89 8.58
CA ASN A 201 -8.99 6.94 9.90
C ASN A 201 -8.06 7.66 10.91
N PRO A 202 -8.47 8.79 11.52
CA PRO A 202 -7.58 9.59 12.37
C PRO A 202 -7.01 8.80 13.55
N GLY A 203 -7.82 7.95 14.19
CA GLY A 203 -7.36 7.12 15.31
C GLY A 203 -6.25 6.14 14.91
N LEU A 204 -6.34 5.54 13.72
CA LEU A 204 -5.29 4.66 13.19
C LEU A 204 -4.03 5.43 12.80
N LEU A 205 -4.18 6.63 12.23
CA LEU A 205 -3.04 7.49 11.91
C LEU A 205 -2.31 7.94 13.18
N THR A 206 -3.04 8.34 14.22
CA THR A 206 -2.46 8.71 15.51
C THR A 206 -1.76 7.53 16.19
N ALA A 207 -2.34 6.32 16.12
CA ALA A 207 -1.69 5.11 16.61
C ALA A 207 -0.38 4.82 15.86
N ALA A 208 -0.40 4.95 14.51
CA ALA A 208 0.79 4.80 13.69
C ALA A 208 1.87 5.81 14.03
N GLN A 209 1.51 7.10 14.12
CA GLN A 209 2.42 8.18 14.48
C GLN A 209 3.03 7.98 15.86
N SER A 210 2.23 7.54 16.84
CA SER A 210 2.70 7.26 18.19
C SER A 210 3.72 6.12 18.22
N LYS A 211 3.47 5.04 17.48
CA LYS A 211 4.41 3.92 17.33
C LYS A 211 5.72 4.37 16.66
N LEU A 212 5.62 5.14 15.57
CA LEU A 212 6.79 5.66 14.86
C LEU A 212 7.58 6.65 15.72
N ALA A 213 6.92 7.51 16.50
CA ALA A 213 7.57 8.42 17.44
C ALA A 213 8.30 7.67 18.55
N ALA A 214 7.77 6.55 19.04
CA ALA A 214 8.43 5.72 20.03
C ALA A 214 9.69 5.02 19.49
N ILE A 215 9.74 4.71 18.19
CA ILE A 215 10.88 4.04 17.54
C ILE A 215 11.93 5.05 17.08
N TYR A 216 11.50 6.15 16.46
CA TYR A 216 12.38 7.08 15.74
C TYR A 216 12.59 8.43 16.44
N GLY A 217 11.81 8.71 17.49
CA GLY A 217 11.98 9.89 18.32
C GLY A 217 13.15 9.79 19.30
N PRO A 218 13.39 10.85 20.10
CA PRO A 218 12.70 12.14 20.06
C PRO A 218 13.05 12.96 18.82
N PHE A 219 12.13 13.86 18.42
CA PHE A 219 12.30 14.77 17.29
C PHE A 219 12.70 16.17 17.77
N ALA A 220 13.42 16.92 16.94
CA ALA A 220 13.70 18.33 17.23
C ALA A 220 12.42 19.18 17.03
N ASN A 221 12.42 20.42 17.52
CA ASN A 221 11.26 21.31 17.38
C ASN A 221 11.20 21.96 15.98
N GLU A 222 12.34 22.21 15.38
CA GLU A 222 12.49 22.95 14.13
C GLU A 222 13.46 22.25 13.17
N GLY A 223 13.26 22.46 11.89
CA GLY A 223 14.15 21.99 10.84
C GLY A 223 13.85 22.66 9.50
N PRO A 224 14.63 22.32 8.45
CA PRO A 224 14.49 22.92 7.14
C PRO A 224 13.19 22.49 6.44
N PRO A 225 12.70 23.26 5.46
CA PRO A 225 11.69 22.77 4.52
C PRO A 225 12.20 21.53 3.79
N VAL A 226 11.32 20.56 3.53
CA VAL A 226 11.66 19.27 2.91
C VAL A 226 11.01 19.15 1.53
N LEU A 227 11.78 18.66 0.55
CA LEU A 227 11.28 18.26 -0.76
C LEU A 227 11.42 16.74 -0.88
N LEU A 228 10.29 16.04 -0.97
CA LEU A 228 10.25 14.63 -1.34
C LEU A 228 10.36 14.50 -2.86
N ALA A 229 11.34 13.75 -3.34
CA ALA A 229 11.52 13.46 -4.75
C ALA A 229 12.00 12.02 -4.91
N GLU A 230 11.17 11.15 -5.49
CA GLU A 230 11.64 9.83 -5.93
C GLU A 230 12.66 10.03 -7.05
N ASP A 231 13.86 9.44 -6.96
CA ASP A 231 14.97 9.75 -7.88
C ASP A 231 15.36 11.24 -7.82
N ALA A 232 15.88 11.66 -6.67
CA ALA A 232 16.19 13.06 -6.37
C ALA A 232 17.08 13.74 -7.42
N HIS A 233 17.97 13.01 -8.08
CA HIS A 233 18.83 13.57 -9.13
C HIS A 233 18.04 14.04 -10.36
N ARG A 234 16.98 13.30 -10.71
CA ARG A 234 16.16 13.59 -11.89
C ARG A 234 15.02 14.56 -11.56
N ASP A 235 14.30 14.30 -10.48
CA ASP A 235 13.00 14.93 -10.26
C ASP A 235 13.12 16.22 -9.43
N ALA A 236 14.09 16.31 -8.50
CA ALA A 236 14.23 17.48 -7.63
C ALA A 236 14.51 18.79 -8.39
N PRO A 237 15.38 18.86 -9.42
CA PRO A 237 15.62 20.12 -10.15
C PRO A 237 14.35 20.70 -10.77
N LEU A 238 13.48 19.83 -11.34
CA LEU A 238 12.21 20.24 -11.94
C LEU A 238 11.22 20.73 -10.89
N LEU A 239 11.10 20.01 -9.77
CA LEU A 239 10.20 20.37 -8.68
C LEU A 239 10.63 21.70 -8.02
N LEU A 240 11.93 21.88 -7.76
CA LEU A 240 12.49 23.13 -7.23
C LEU A 240 12.27 24.32 -8.16
N LYS A 241 12.52 24.13 -9.46
CA LYS A 241 12.24 25.16 -10.47
C LYS A 241 10.76 25.55 -10.46
N THR A 242 9.87 24.57 -10.40
CA THR A 242 8.42 24.81 -10.37
C THR A 242 8.00 25.58 -9.11
N LEU A 243 8.53 25.23 -7.94
CA LEU A 243 8.28 25.95 -6.69
C LEU A 243 8.77 27.40 -6.77
N ALA A 244 9.93 27.63 -7.39
CA ALA A 244 10.48 28.96 -7.59
C ALA A 244 9.62 29.82 -8.52
N GLU A 245 9.22 29.28 -9.67
CA GLU A 245 8.36 29.98 -10.65
C GLU A 245 6.99 30.37 -10.08
N ARG A 246 6.49 29.64 -9.09
CA ARG A 246 5.19 29.88 -8.45
C ARG A 246 5.27 30.81 -7.24
N GLY A 247 6.43 31.40 -6.95
CA GLY A 247 6.60 32.28 -5.80
C GLY A 247 6.56 31.56 -4.45
N HIS A 248 6.65 30.22 -4.45
CA HIS A 248 6.79 29.40 -3.24
C HIS A 248 8.25 29.17 -2.86
N ALA A 249 9.20 29.77 -3.60
CA ALA A 249 10.56 30.02 -3.14
C ALA A 249 10.51 30.93 -1.91
N THR A 250 10.22 30.34 -0.76
CA THR A 250 10.15 31.05 0.50
C THR A 250 11.56 31.40 0.94
N GLN A 251 11.71 32.64 1.38
CA GLN A 251 12.89 33.17 2.04
C GLN A 251 13.15 32.36 3.33
N ALA A 252 14.00 31.33 3.24
CA ALA A 252 14.96 30.82 4.24
C ALA A 252 15.30 29.35 3.97
N GLY A 253 16.52 29.09 3.47
CA GLY A 253 17.15 27.77 3.37
C GLY A 253 16.71 26.93 2.18
N ALA A 254 17.66 26.48 1.35
CA ALA A 254 17.38 25.53 0.27
C ALA A 254 16.65 24.30 0.83
N PHE A 255 15.56 23.89 0.19
CA PHE A 255 14.82 22.68 0.57
C PHE A 255 15.80 21.52 0.76
N LEU A 256 15.66 20.80 1.88
CA LEU A 256 16.32 19.52 2.05
C LEU A 256 15.63 18.51 1.15
N VAL A 257 16.33 18.07 0.11
CA VAL A 257 15.82 17.05 -0.81
C VAL A 257 16.00 15.68 -0.17
N LEU A 258 14.90 14.95 -0.03
CA LEU A 258 14.88 13.58 0.49
C LEU A 258 14.32 12.65 -0.59
N ASP A 259 15.10 11.61 -0.89
CA ASP A 259 14.68 10.54 -1.79
C ASP A 259 14.29 9.31 -0.97
N PRO A 260 13.02 8.90 -0.95
CA PRO A 260 12.58 7.70 -0.24
C PRO A 260 13.26 6.40 -0.68
N GLU A 261 13.88 6.36 -1.87
CA GLU A 261 14.57 5.18 -2.40
C GLU A 261 16.02 5.04 -1.92
N THR A 262 16.61 6.10 -1.38
CA THR A 262 18.03 6.09 -0.94
C THR A 262 18.21 6.58 0.48
N THR A 263 17.22 7.29 1.03
CA THR A 263 17.22 7.77 2.41
C THR A 263 16.58 6.73 3.32
N ASN A 264 17.26 6.35 4.39
CA ASN A 264 16.69 5.42 5.37
C ASN A 264 15.45 6.02 6.09
N LEU A 265 14.56 5.15 6.56
CA LEU A 265 13.28 5.54 7.14
C LEU A 265 13.43 6.42 8.38
N PHE A 266 14.41 6.15 9.23
CA PHE A 266 14.71 6.99 10.40
C PHE A 266 14.97 8.45 10.00
N THR A 267 15.82 8.66 9.01
CA THR A 267 16.19 10.00 8.51
C THR A 267 14.99 10.68 7.87
N LEU A 268 14.23 9.95 7.05
CA LEU A 268 12.98 10.44 6.44
C LEU A 268 12.01 10.95 7.50
N ILE A 269 11.66 10.12 8.48
CA ILE A 269 10.68 10.47 9.51
C ILE A 269 11.16 11.65 10.36
N ARG A 270 12.44 11.68 10.75
CA ARG A 270 12.99 12.80 11.54
C ARG A 270 12.89 14.12 10.82
N HIS A 271 13.27 14.18 9.55
CA HIS A 271 13.17 15.43 8.79
C HIS A 271 11.71 15.81 8.52
N LEU A 272 10.86 14.83 8.19
CA LEU A 272 9.43 15.08 8.01
C LEU A 272 8.75 15.55 9.30
N ALA A 273 9.18 15.10 10.48
CA ALA A 273 8.60 15.51 11.76
C ALA A 273 8.92 16.96 12.14
N VAL A 274 10.00 17.53 11.60
CA VAL A 274 10.45 18.88 11.96
C VAL A 274 10.23 19.91 10.85
N ALA A 275 9.94 19.46 9.64
CA ALA A 275 9.79 20.31 8.47
C ALA A 275 8.54 21.23 8.60
N PRO A 276 8.72 22.57 8.53
CA PRO A 276 7.60 23.51 8.51
C PRO A 276 6.84 23.46 7.17
N VAL A 277 7.53 23.06 6.11
CA VAL A 277 7.01 22.91 4.75
C VAL A 277 7.46 21.57 4.19
N VAL A 278 6.54 20.83 3.59
CA VAL A 278 6.84 19.61 2.82
C VAL A 278 6.32 19.80 1.41
N ALA A 279 7.18 19.63 0.41
CA ALA A 279 6.81 19.66 -0.99
C ALA A 279 7.14 18.33 -1.67
N GLY A 280 6.51 18.05 -2.81
CA GLY A 280 6.92 16.95 -3.68
C GLY A 280 5.92 16.70 -4.81
N PRO A 281 6.06 15.59 -5.55
CA PRO A 281 5.14 15.24 -6.62
C PRO A 281 3.73 14.92 -6.10
N ALA A 282 2.71 15.17 -6.94
CA ALA A 282 1.30 14.86 -6.65
C ALA A 282 1.00 13.35 -6.76
N ASN A 283 1.74 12.53 -6.03
CA ASN A 283 1.65 11.06 -6.07
C ASN A 283 1.85 10.40 -4.70
N GLY A 284 1.69 11.12 -3.58
CA GLY A 284 1.87 10.51 -2.26
C GLY A 284 2.42 11.39 -1.15
N VAL A 285 2.62 12.70 -1.36
CA VAL A 285 3.29 13.57 -0.38
C VAL A 285 2.38 13.85 0.80
N LEU A 286 1.10 14.15 0.52
CA LEU A 286 0.08 14.34 1.55
C LEU A 286 -0.14 13.06 2.39
N GLU A 287 0.04 11.90 1.78
CA GLU A 287 -0.01 10.62 2.47
C GLU A 287 1.27 10.36 3.27
N ALA A 288 2.45 10.68 2.73
CA ALA A 288 3.74 10.44 3.38
C ALA A 288 3.91 11.22 4.69
N ILE A 289 3.35 12.43 4.80
CA ILE A 289 3.39 13.20 6.05
C ILE A 289 2.60 12.55 7.18
N ALA A 290 1.72 11.57 6.90
CA ALA A 290 1.08 10.77 7.94
C ALA A 290 2.08 9.99 8.80
N LEU A 291 3.31 9.76 8.31
CA LEU A 291 4.38 9.11 9.06
C LEU A 291 4.91 9.94 10.24
N ALA A 292 4.62 11.24 10.27
CA ALA A 292 5.29 12.17 11.16
C ALA A 292 4.29 13.02 11.99
N PRO A 293 4.44 13.08 13.32
CA PRO A 293 3.56 13.88 14.17
C PRO A 293 3.97 15.35 14.15
N ARG A 294 3.37 16.16 13.27
CA ARG A 294 3.52 17.63 13.32
C ARG A 294 2.26 18.30 12.80
N ALA A 295 1.61 19.07 13.66
CA ALA A 295 0.52 19.97 13.30
C ALA A 295 1.06 21.29 12.74
N GLY A 296 0.28 21.97 11.90
CA GLY A 296 0.60 23.34 11.43
C GLY A 296 1.66 23.44 10.33
N ARG A 297 2.01 22.33 9.67
CA ARG A 297 2.86 22.32 8.46
C ARG A 297 2.09 22.74 7.20
N VAL A 298 2.83 23.29 6.24
CA VAL A 298 2.34 23.57 4.87
C VAL A 298 2.76 22.45 3.94
N VAL A 299 1.86 22.01 3.05
CA VAL A 299 2.12 20.91 2.12
C VAL A 299 1.89 21.38 0.69
N PHE A 300 2.88 21.15 -0.18
CA PHE A 300 2.80 21.44 -1.61
C PHE A 300 2.88 20.15 -2.43
N GLU A 301 1.88 19.90 -3.26
CA GLU A 301 1.94 18.83 -4.26
C GLU A 301 2.07 19.44 -5.65
N ILE A 302 2.99 18.86 -6.43
CA ILE A 302 3.37 19.35 -7.75
C ILE A 302 2.97 18.28 -8.77
N GLY A 303 1.93 18.56 -9.54
CA GLY A 303 1.41 17.67 -10.57
C GLY A 303 1.71 18.21 -11.98
N ALA A 304 1.69 17.32 -12.97
CA ALA A 304 1.61 17.71 -14.37
C ALA A 304 0.21 17.35 -14.89
N MET A 305 -0.56 18.35 -15.37
CA MET A 305 -1.78 18.10 -16.15
C MET A 305 -1.54 18.57 -17.58
N ASN A 306 -1.78 17.68 -18.55
CA ASN A 306 -1.81 18.03 -19.99
C ASN A 306 -0.55 18.76 -20.51
N GLY A 307 0.64 18.37 -20.05
CA GLY A 307 1.90 19.00 -20.49
C GLY A 307 2.20 20.37 -19.86
N ALA A 308 1.35 20.86 -18.95
CA ALA A 308 1.60 22.02 -18.12
C ALA A 308 1.86 21.59 -16.66
N THR A 309 2.90 22.12 -16.04
CA THR A 309 3.20 21.87 -14.62
C THR A 309 2.30 22.73 -13.73
N HIS A 310 1.47 22.09 -12.93
CA HIS A 310 0.59 22.73 -11.98
C HIS A 310 1.11 22.51 -10.56
N THR A 311 1.29 23.60 -9.81
CA THR A 311 1.44 23.53 -8.36
C THR A 311 0.05 23.73 -7.77
N GLN A 312 -0.46 22.71 -7.10
CA GLN A 312 -1.68 22.83 -6.35
C GLN A 312 -1.28 22.95 -4.87
N THR A 313 -1.55 24.10 -4.26
CA THR A 313 -1.45 24.23 -2.81
C THR A 313 -2.62 23.46 -2.22
N LEU A 314 -2.47 22.15 -2.02
CA LEU A 314 -3.59 21.30 -1.68
C LEU A 314 -4.01 21.41 -0.21
N ALA A 315 -3.13 21.87 0.70
CA ALA A 315 -3.55 22.04 2.09
C ALA A 315 -2.67 22.92 2.99
N ARG A 316 -3.34 23.65 3.88
CA ARG A 316 -2.77 24.10 5.16
C ARG A 316 -3.28 23.17 6.25
N SER A 317 -2.39 22.52 7.01
CA SER A 317 -2.86 21.72 8.15
C SER A 317 -3.38 22.66 9.25
N GLN A 318 -4.66 22.52 9.61
CA GLN A 318 -5.21 23.05 10.85
C GLN A 318 -5.59 21.86 11.74
N GLY A 319 -4.74 21.51 12.70
CA GLY A 319 -4.91 20.28 13.48
C GLY A 319 -4.73 19.02 12.61
N GLU A 320 -5.74 18.12 12.63
CA GLU A 320 -5.74 16.82 11.93
C GLU A 320 -6.46 16.84 10.55
N ARG A 321 -6.95 18.01 10.09
CA ARG A 321 -7.70 18.14 8.83
C ARG A 321 -6.94 18.99 7.80
N TYR A 322 -6.91 18.50 6.57
CA TYR A 322 -6.41 19.22 5.40
C TYR A 322 -7.57 19.95 4.71
N GLN A 323 -7.49 21.28 4.64
CA GLN A 323 -8.42 22.08 3.82
C GLN A 323 -7.78 22.32 2.46
N GLN A 324 -8.46 21.92 1.38
CA GLN A 324 -8.12 22.38 0.03
C GLN A 324 -8.12 23.91 0.00
N LEU A 325 -6.97 24.50 -0.32
CA LEU A 325 -6.92 25.91 -0.69
C LEU A 325 -7.37 25.98 -2.16
N SER A 326 -8.63 26.32 -2.37
CA SER A 326 -9.11 26.74 -3.67
C SER A 326 -8.34 28.00 -4.08
N ASN A 327 -7.66 27.92 -5.23
CA ASN A 327 -7.15 29.11 -5.93
C ASN A 327 -8.31 29.99 -6.37
#